data_AF-A0A031FR41-F1
#
_entry.id   AF-A0A031FR41-F1
#
_cell.length_a   1.000
_cell.length_b   1.000
_cell.length_c   1.000
_cell.angle_alpha   90.00
_cell.angle_beta   90.00
_cell.angle_gamma   90.00
#
_symmetry.space_group_name_H-M   'P 1'
#
loop_
_entity.id
_entity.type
_entity.pdbx_description
1 polymer ?
#
loop_
_entity_poly.entity_id
_entity_poly.type
_entity_poly.pdbx_seq_one_letter_code
_entity_poly.pdbx_strand_id
1 'polypeptide(L)'
;MTAVQAGQLCAAEQTNGQGAGDKQVGQPKVYERTVSPRWYVTILAENEFGQYYQECILGGSVENPEWSLTQGTPKDEMTPAYIEKQRTQNEEFDDDH
;
A
#
# COMPACT_ATOMS: atom_id res chain seq x y z
N MET A 1 6.75 8.04 -11.25
CA MET A 1 5.37 7.49 -11.21
C MET A 1 4.38 8.54 -10.72
N THR A 2 3.17 8.62 -11.27
CA THR A 2 2.07 9.50 -10.78
C THR A 2 1.23 8.82 -9.70
N ALA A 3 0.42 9.60 -8.96
CA ALA A 3 -0.48 9.06 -7.93
C ALA A 3 -1.44 7.99 -8.49
N VAL A 4 -2.04 8.25 -9.65
CA VAL A 4 -2.96 7.29 -10.31
C VAL A 4 -2.24 5.98 -10.64
N GLN A 5 -1.02 6.07 -11.18
CA GLN A 5 -0.23 4.89 -11.52
C GLN A 5 0.20 4.11 -10.27
N ALA A 6 0.54 4.79 -9.17
CA ALA A 6 0.83 4.13 -7.90
C ALA A 6 -0.39 3.36 -7.37
N GLY A 7 -1.57 3.98 -7.42
CA GLY A 7 -2.83 3.31 -7.05
C GLY A 7 -3.12 2.07 -7.89
N GLN A 8 -2.90 2.14 -9.19
CA GLN A 8 -3.09 1.03 -10.12
C GLN A 8 -2.11 -0.12 -9.87
N LEU A 9 -0.83 0.19 -9.64
CA LEU A 9 0.19 -0.81 -9.34
C LEU A 9 -0.10 -1.54 -8.02
N CYS A 10 -0.44 -0.81 -6.96
CA CYS A 10 -0.80 -1.41 -5.67
C CYS A 10 -2.03 -2.34 -5.78
N ALA A 11 -3.05 -1.92 -6.53
CA ALA A 11 -4.24 -2.76 -6.75
C ALA A 11 -3.92 -4.04 -7.56
N ALA A 12 -3.05 -3.92 -8.56
CA ALA A 12 -2.59 -5.06 -9.34
C ALA A 12 -1.80 -6.05 -8.46
N GLU A 13 -0.92 -5.54 -7.59
CA GLU A 13 -0.14 -6.37 -6.65
C GLU A 13 -1.05 -7.14 -5.69
N GLN A 14 -2.06 -6.47 -5.12
CA GLN A 14 -3.06 -7.15 -4.29
C GLN A 14 -3.71 -8.31 -5.04
N THR A 15 -4.05 -8.12 -6.32
CA THR A 15 -4.69 -9.15 -7.16
C THR A 15 -3.75 -10.33 -7.45
N ASN A 16 -2.44 -10.07 -7.58
CA ASN A 16 -1.43 -11.10 -7.83
C ASN A 16 -1.06 -11.89 -6.57
N GLY A 17 -1.09 -11.24 -5.40
CA GLY A 17 -0.77 -11.82 -4.09
C GLY A 17 -1.94 -12.49 -3.37
N GLN A 18 -3.14 -12.56 -3.98
CA GLN A 18 -4.32 -13.10 -3.30
C GLN A 18 -4.13 -14.58 -2.93
N GLY A 19 -4.12 -14.83 -1.62
CA GLY A 19 -4.56 -16.12 -1.09
C GLY A 19 -6.05 -16.30 -1.36
N ALA A 20 -6.53 -17.55 -1.29
CA ALA A 20 -7.94 -17.86 -1.52
C ALA A 20 -8.84 -17.12 -0.50
N GLY A 21 -9.49 -16.03 -0.93
CA GLY A 21 -10.51 -15.33 -0.13
C GLY A 21 -10.35 -13.82 -0.03
N ASP A 22 -9.19 -13.25 -0.38
CA ASP A 22 -9.01 -11.79 -0.36
C ASP A 22 -9.79 -11.12 -1.50
N LYS A 23 -10.50 -10.05 -1.18
CA LYS A 23 -11.27 -9.26 -2.16
C LYS A 23 -11.03 -7.78 -1.92
N GLN A 24 -10.64 -7.08 -2.98
CA GLN A 24 -10.64 -5.62 -2.98
C GLN A 24 -12.09 -5.10 -3.00
N VAL A 25 -12.45 -4.30 -2.00
CA VAL A 25 -13.80 -3.73 -1.84
C VAL A 25 -13.82 -2.20 -1.93
N GLY A 26 -12.66 -1.54 -1.85
CA GLY A 26 -12.50 -0.10 -1.97
C GLY A 26 -11.65 0.35 -3.16
N GLN A 27 -11.80 1.63 -3.53
CA GLN A 27 -10.89 2.29 -4.46
C GLN A 27 -9.56 2.63 -3.78
N PRO A 28 -8.43 2.63 -4.52
CA PRO A 28 -7.15 3.06 -3.98
C PRO A 28 -7.20 4.51 -3.51
N LYS A 29 -6.71 4.75 -2.30
CA LYS A 29 -6.39 6.08 -1.79
C LYS A 29 -4.89 6.25 -1.84
N VAL A 30 -4.44 7.32 -2.47
CA VAL A 30 -3.01 7.58 -2.69
C VAL A 30 -2.63 8.85 -1.96
N TYR A 31 -1.56 8.76 -1.18
CA TYR A 31 -1.02 9.82 -0.37
C TYR A 31 0.41 10.10 -0.83
N GLU A 32 0.76 11.38 -0.97
CA GLU A 32 2.14 11.77 -1.17
C GLU A 32 2.91 11.67 0.15
N ARG A 33 4.08 11.05 0.11
CA ARG A 33 5.03 10.92 1.21
C ARG A 33 6.03 12.07 1.17
N THR A 34 6.55 12.46 2.34
CA THR A 34 7.62 13.47 2.46
C THR A 34 9.02 12.88 2.29
N VAL A 35 9.10 11.56 2.16
CA VAL A 35 10.32 10.75 2.03
C VAL A 35 10.18 9.81 0.83
N SER A 36 11.29 9.24 0.36
CA SER A 36 11.27 8.21 -0.69
C SER A 36 11.05 6.82 -0.09
N PRO A 37 10.30 5.90 -0.73
CA PRO A 37 9.53 6.07 -1.97
C PRO A 37 8.37 7.09 -1.86
N ARG A 38 7.98 7.77 -2.93
CA ARG A 38 7.15 9.00 -2.83
C ARG A 38 5.65 8.78 -2.59
N TRP A 39 5.15 7.56 -2.78
CA TRP A 39 3.72 7.26 -2.70
C TRP A 39 3.43 6.27 -1.59
N TYR A 40 2.38 6.55 -0.81
CA TYR A 40 1.75 5.61 0.10
C TYR A 40 0.34 5.36 -0.40
N VAL A 41 -0.04 4.11 -0.61
CA VAL A 41 -1.34 3.72 -1.15
C VAL A 41 -2.04 2.84 -0.13
N THR A 42 -3.32 3.11 0.12
CA THR A 42 -4.18 2.23 0.91
C THR A 42 -5.39 1.80 0.10
N ILE A 43 -5.75 0.52 0.21
CA ILE A 43 -6.87 -0.08 -0.50
C ILE A 43 -7.67 -0.91 0.49
N LEU A 44 -8.97 -0.62 0.64
CA LEU A 44 -9.82 -1.43 1.50
C LEU A 44 -10.08 -2.79 0.86
N ALA A 45 -9.78 -3.83 1.63
CA ALA A 45 -9.92 -5.23 1.28
C ALA A 45 -10.72 -5.97 2.36
N GLU A 46 -11.18 -7.16 2.01
CA GLU A 46 -11.93 -8.04 2.90
C GLU A 46 -11.58 -9.49 2.61
N ASN A 47 -11.47 -10.31 3.65
CA ASN A 47 -11.35 -11.76 3.57
C ASN A 47 -12.19 -12.44 4.66
N GLU A 48 -12.01 -13.75 4.84
CA GLU A 48 -12.77 -14.54 5.81
C GLU A 48 -12.59 -14.07 7.27
N PHE A 49 -11.51 -13.34 7.57
CA PHE A 49 -11.21 -12.80 8.90
C PHE A 49 -11.72 -11.37 9.11
N GLY A 50 -12.22 -10.71 8.06
CA GLY A 50 -12.81 -9.38 8.13
C GLY A 50 -12.15 -8.37 7.18
N GLN A 51 -12.35 -7.08 7.49
CA GLN A 51 -11.88 -5.98 6.66
C GLN A 51 -10.51 -5.48 7.10
N TYR A 52 -9.64 -5.22 6.14
CA TYR A 52 -8.30 -4.68 6.35
C TYR A 52 -7.96 -3.72 5.21
N TYR A 53 -6.94 -2.88 5.40
CA TYR A 53 -6.36 -2.09 4.34
C TYR A 53 -5.09 -2.77 3.85
N GLN A 54 -5.07 -3.10 2.57
CA GLN A 54 -3.81 -3.33 1.88
C GLN A 54 -3.07 -2.01 1.76
N GLU A 55 -1.78 -2.04 2.07
CA GLU A 55 -0.89 -0.90 2.01
C GLU A 55 0.22 -1.18 1.01
N CYS A 56 0.57 -0.17 0.22
CA CYS A 56 1.75 -0.20 -0.62
C CYS A 56 2.54 1.10 -0.50
N ILE A 57 3.86 1.00 -0.36
CA ILE A 57 4.76 2.15 -0.49
C ILE A 57 5.55 2.02 -1.79
N LEU A 58 5.39 3.02 -2.67
CA LEU A 58 5.76 2.98 -4.08
C LEU A 58 6.60 4.18 -4.52
N GLY A 59 7.62 3.91 -5.34
CA GLY A 59 8.55 4.89 -5.89
C GLY A 59 8.95 4.59 -7.32
N GLY A 60 10.06 5.17 -7.77
CA GLY A 60 10.58 4.94 -9.12
C GLY A 60 9.62 5.26 -10.28
N SER A 61 9.81 4.54 -11.38
CA SER A 61 8.98 4.61 -12.58
C SER A 61 7.94 3.49 -12.59
N VAL A 62 6.97 3.54 -13.51
CA VAL A 62 5.99 2.44 -13.63
C VAL A 62 6.63 1.16 -14.17
N GLU A 63 7.66 1.30 -15.03
CA GLU A 63 8.37 0.18 -15.65
C GLU A 63 9.39 -0.46 -14.70
N ASN A 64 9.90 0.31 -13.73
CA ASN A 64 10.79 -0.15 -12.68
C ASN A 64 10.34 0.44 -11.33
N PRO A 65 9.26 -0.11 -10.75
CA PRO A 65 8.71 0.39 -9.50
C PRO A 65 9.62 0.02 -8.33
N GLU A 66 9.83 0.98 -7.43
CA GLU A 66 10.48 0.73 -6.13
C GLU A 66 9.39 0.41 -5.10
N TRP A 67 9.47 -0.77 -4.48
CA TRP A 67 8.55 -1.21 -3.43
C TRP A 67 9.28 -1.19 -2.09
N SER A 68 8.70 -0.59 -1.05
CA SER A 68 9.28 -0.68 0.30
C SER A 68 8.37 -1.31 1.33
N LEU A 69 7.07 -1.44 1.06
CA LEU A 69 6.13 -2.09 1.97
C LEU A 69 4.94 -2.59 1.17
N THR A 70 4.56 -3.85 1.41
CA THR A 70 3.30 -4.44 0.98
C THR A 70 2.76 -5.23 2.17
N GLN A 71 1.76 -4.69 2.87
CA GLN A 71 1.20 -5.33 4.07
C GLN A 71 -0.30 -5.11 4.21
N GLY A 72 -0.94 -5.89 5.09
CA GLY A 72 -2.34 -5.69 5.49
C GLY A 72 -2.43 -5.14 6.91
N THR A 73 -3.11 -3.99 7.07
CA THR A 73 -3.42 -3.41 8.38
C THR A 73 -4.91 -3.57 8.70
N PRO A 74 -5.29 -4.10 9.88
CA PRO A 74 -6.68 -4.18 10.30
C PRO A 74 -7.41 -2.84 10.16
N LYS A 75 -8.68 -2.87 9.72
CA LYS A 75 -9.43 -1.64 9.39
C LYS A 75 -9.51 -0.66 10.57
N ASP A 76 -9.59 -1.16 11.79
CA ASP A 76 -9.68 -0.39 13.04
C ASP A 76 -8.34 0.25 13.45
N GLU A 77 -7.21 -0.27 12.97
CA GLU A 77 -5.87 0.30 13.20
C GLU A 77 -5.51 1.40 12.18
N MET A 78 -6.20 1.46 11.03
CA MET A 78 -5.99 2.46 9.98
C MET A 78 -6.54 3.84 10.35
N THR A 79 -5.82 4.52 11.25
CA THR A 79 -6.14 5.87 11.74
C THR A 79 -5.44 6.97 10.93
N PRO A 80 -5.92 8.23 10.98
CA PRO A 80 -5.20 9.35 10.37
C PRO A 80 -3.75 9.51 10.87
N ALA A 81 -3.51 9.24 12.16
CA ALA A 81 -2.18 9.30 12.75
C ALA A 81 -1.26 8.21 12.20
N TYR A 82 -1.81 7.01 11.96
CA TYR A 82 -1.10 5.92 11.32
C TYR A 82 -0.72 6.27 9.87
N ILE A 83 -1.66 6.80 9.08
CA ILE A 83 -1.41 7.24 7.70
C ILE A 83 -0.31 8.31 7.69
N GLU A 84 -0.37 9.30 8.58
CA GLU A 84 0.64 10.35 8.65
C GLU A 84 2.02 9.82 9.04
N LYS A 85 2.08 8.84 9.95
CA LYS A 85 3.31 8.13 10.28
C LYS A 85 3.91 7.48 9.03
N GLN A 86 3.12 6.70 8.28
CA GLN A 86 3.59 6.04 7.05
C GLN A 86 4.02 7.03 5.96
N ARG A 87 3.39 8.21 5.90
CA ARG A 87 3.76 9.27 4.97
C ARG A 87 5.10 9.94 5.27
N THR A 88 5.55 9.89 6.52
CA THR A 88 6.67 10.71 7.00
C THR A 88 7.88 9.91 7.46
N GLN A 89 7.71 8.64 7.84
CA GLN A 89 8.80 7.77 8.30
C GLN A 89 9.31 6.88 7.17
N ASN A 90 10.62 6.65 7.13
CA ASN A 90 11.21 5.54 6.39
C ASN A 90 11.23 4.33 7.31
N GLU A 91 10.49 3.28 6.96
CA GLU A 91 10.90 1.95 7.42
C GLU A 91 12.21 1.64 6.68
N GLU A 92 13.29 1.51 7.44
CA GLU A 92 14.60 1.18 6.87
C GLU A 92 14.47 -0.14 6.11
N PHE A 93 14.99 -0.14 4.89
CA PHE A 93 14.99 -1.25 3.97
C PHE A 93 15.79 -2.39 4.60
N ASP A 94 15.15 -3.46 5.07
CA ASP A 94 15.86 -4.73 5.26
C ASP A 94 16.05 -5.30 3.85
N ASP A 95 17.28 -5.16 3.34
CA ASP A 95 17.80 -5.57 2.02
C ASP A 95 17.77 -7.12 1.80
N ASP A 96 16.85 -7.85 2.43
CA ASP A 96 16.77 -9.32 2.44
C ASP A 96 15.44 -9.83 1.83
N HIS A 97 15.16 -9.49 0.57
CA HIS A 97 14.13 -10.18 -0.24
C HIS A 97 14.70 -10.74 -1.55
#